data_AF-A0A537PJ34-F1
#
_entry.id   AF-A0A537PJ34-F1
#
_cell.length_a   1.000
_cell.length_b   1.000
_cell.length_c   1.000
_cell.angle_alpha   90.00
_cell.angle_beta   90.00
_cell.angle_gamma   90.00
#
_symmetry.space_group_name_H-M   'P 1'
#
loop_
_entity.id
_entity.type
_entity.pdbx_description
1 polymer ?
#
loop_
_entity_poly.entity_id
_entity_poly.type
_entity_poly.pdbx_seq_one_letter_code
_entity_poly.pdbx_strand_id
1 'polypeptide(L)'
;MTTNFPDGFLWGASTAAYQIEGAVREDGRGPSIWDTFTRLPGTILGDDTGDVACDHYHRWPEDVELMRELGIGAYRLSTAWPRILPEGRGPVNGKGLEFYDRLVDAVMGAGIEPWICLYHWDLPQALEDRGGWQNRDVASWFADYAHLTVRRLGDRVKHWATFNEPNAACVKGYGEGEHAPGIRGRISALRAIHVMNLAHGLGVDAMR
;
A
#
# COMPACT_ATOMS: atom_id res chain seq x y z
N MET A 1 -6.56 39.35 0.85
CA MET A 1 -7.84 38.60 0.82
C MET A 1 -7.60 37.29 1.55
N THR A 2 -8.37 36.99 2.59
CA THR A 2 -8.34 35.65 3.22
C THR A 2 -9.11 34.69 2.32
N THR A 3 -8.43 33.68 1.79
CA THR A 3 -9.06 32.58 1.07
C THR A 3 -9.60 31.59 2.09
N ASN A 4 -10.92 31.51 2.20
CA ASN A 4 -11.59 30.53 3.05
C ASN A 4 -11.94 29.29 2.22
N PHE A 5 -11.78 28.12 2.82
CA PHE A 5 -12.24 26.86 2.23
C PHE A 5 -13.76 26.70 2.43
N PRO A 6 -14.44 25.88 1.60
CA PRO A 6 -15.85 25.57 1.81
C PRO A 6 -16.09 24.94 3.20
N ASP A 7 -17.28 25.16 3.75
CA ASP A 7 -17.71 24.49 4.98
C ASP A 7 -17.67 22.97 4.78
N GLY A 8 -17.14 22.25 5.77
CA GLY A 8 -16.96 20.79 5.72
C GLY A 8 -15.79 20.32 4.85
N PHE A 9 -14.91 21.21 4.39
CA PHE A 9 -13.67 20.79 3.72
C PHE A 9 -12.82 19.91 4.64
N LEU A 10 -12.50 18.70 4.19
CA LEU A 10 -11.76 17.72 4.97
C LEU A 10 -10.26 17.90 4.78
N TRP A 11 -9.57 18.17 5.88
CA TRP A 11 -8.11 18.26 5.92
C TRP A 11 -7.52 16.94 6.40
N GLY A 12 -6.48 16.48 5.71
CA GLY A 12 -5.84 15.21 6.04
C GLY A 12 -4.36 15.16 5.71
N ALA A 13 -3.73 14.09 6.16
CA ALA A 13 -2.35 13.72 5.83
C ALA A 13 -2.34 12.34 5.15
N SER A 14 -1.28 12.04 4.39
CA SER A 14 -1.16 10.77 3.69
C SER A 14 0.22 10.14 3.83
N THR A 15 0.26 8.80 3.93
CA THR A 15 1.48 7.99 3.98
C THR A 15 1.34 6.74 3.10
N ALA A 16 2.43 5.96 2.99
CA ALA A 16 2.48 4.66 2.35
C ALA A 16 3.23 3.66 3.23
N ALA A 17 2.75 2.43 3.28
CA ALA A 17 3.25 1.39 4.17
C ALA A 17 4.77 1.22 4.11
N TYR A 18 5.34 0.95 2.92
CA TYR A 18 6.79 0.75 2.78
C TYR A 18 7.63 1.99 3.15
N GLN A 19 7.05 3.19 3.03
CA GLN A 19 7.77 4.44 3.30
C GLN A 19 7.86 4.77 4.79
N ILE A 20 6.97 4.24 5.64
CA ILE A 20 6.91 4.61 7.06
C ILE A 20 6.95 3.43 8.02
N GLU A 21 6.44 2.23 7.65
CA GLU A 21 6.20 1.14 8.59
C GLU A 21 7.49 0.56 9.16
N GLY A 22 8.46 0.24 8.30
CA GLY A 22 9.57 -0.62 8.70
C GLY A 22 9.11 -2.03 9.05
N ALA A 23 9.84 -2.67 9.97
CA ALA A 23 9.54 -4.01 10.49
C ALA A 23 9.33 -5.05 9.37
N VAL A 24 10.18 -4.96 8.33
CA VAL A 24 9.96 -5.66 7.05
C VAL A 24 10.09 -7.19 7.15
N ARG A 25 10.63 -7.71 8.27
CA ARG A 25 10.81 -9.14 8.58
C ARG A 25 10.03 -9.60 9.80
N GLU A 26 9.12 -8.77 10.31
CA GLU A 26 8.39 -9.06 11.54
C GLU A 26 7.02 -9.66 11.27
N ASP A 27 6.53 -10.42 12.25
CA ASP A 27 5.17 -10.98 12.28
C ASP A 27 4.71 -11.68 11.00
N GLY A 28 5.65 -12.31 10.29
CA GLY A 28 5.36 -13.14 9.12
C GLY A 28 5.14 -12.36 7.83
N ARG A 29 5.46 -11.05 7.77
CA ARG A 29 5.46 -10.29 6.52
C ARG A 29 6.42 -10.93 5.50
N GLY A 30 5.95 -11.11 4.26
CA GLY A 30 6.77 -11.51 3.11
C GLY A 30 7.57 -10.34 2.52
N PRO A 31 8.61 -10.60 1.71
CA PRO A 31 9.30 -9.54 0.98
C PRO A 31 8.40 -8.95 -0.12
N SER A 32 8.44 -7.63 -0.29
CA SER A 32 7.90 -6.92 -1.47
C SER A 32 8.96 -6.73 -2.56
N ILE A 33 8.52 -6.28 -3.74
CA ILE A 33 9.43 -5.84 -4.80
C ILE A 33 10.34 -4.68 -4.36
N TRP A 34 9.89 -3.83 -3.43
CA TRP A 34 10.73 -2.75 -2.90
C TRP A 34 11.79 -3.30 -1.95
N ASP A 35 11.48 -4.29 -1.11
CA ASP A 35 12.48 -4.95 -0.25
C ASP A 35 13.63 -5.56 -1.06
N THR A 36 13.33 -6.07 -2.25
CA THR A 36 14.34 -6.58 -3.19
C THR A 36 15.07 -5.43 -3.87
N PHE A 37 14.33 -4.46 -4.41
CA PHE A 37 14.87 -3.39 -5.23
C PHE A 37 15.84 -2.49 -4.46
N THR A 38 15.53 -2.12 -3.21
CA THR A 38 16.40 -1.26 -2.41
C THR A 38 17.71 -1.94 -2.00
N ARG A 39 17.81 -3.27 -2.13
CA ARG A 39 19.04 -4.02 -1.84
C ARG A 39 19.96 -4.17 -3.05
N LEU A 40 19.52 -3.72 -4.23
CA LEU A 40 20.35 -3.71 -5.42
C LEU A 40 21.30 -2.51 -5.38
N PRO A 41 22.60 -2.69 -5.63
CA PRO A 41 23.54 -1.57 -5.60
C PRO A 41 23.17 -0.46 -6.60
N GLY A 42 23.13 0.79 -6.12
CA GLY A 42 22.94 1.97 -6.97
C GLY A 42 21.50 2.22 -7.45
N THR A 43 20.50 1.50 -6.91
CA THR A 43 19.08 1.79 -7.21
C THR A 43 18.51 2.89 -6.32
N ILE A 44 19.02 3.03 -5.09
CA ILE A 44 18.58 4.02 -4.10
C ILE A 44 19.75 4.92 -3.72
N LEU A 45 19.47 6.21 -3.59
CA LEU A 45 20.44 7.18 -3.09
C LEU A 45 20.92 6.75 -1.68
N GLY A 46 22.23 6.64 -1.50
CA GLY A 46 22.80 6.29 -0.19
C GLY A 46 22.61 4.82 0.22
N ASP A 47 22.13 3.96 -0.68
CA ASP A 47 21.77 2.57 -0.38
C ASP A 47 20.74 2.44 0.77
N ASP A 48 19.89 3.46 0.91
CA ASP A 48 18.82 3.48 1.91
C ASP A 48 17.79 2.35 1.66
N THR A 49 17.18 1.88 2.75
CA THR A 49 16.16 0.82 2.70
C THR A 49 14.94 1.18 3.54
N GLY A 50 13.81 0.52 3.26
CA GLY A 50 12.61 0.58 4.10
C GLY A 50 12.65 -0.34 5.31
N ASP A 51 13.82 -0.90 5.68
CA ASP A 51 13.91 -1.95 6.73
C ASP A 51 13.39 -1.44 8.09
N VAL A 52 13.70 -0.18 8.42
CA VAL A 52 13.22 0.54 9.62
C VAL A 52 12.29 1.69 9.25
N ALA A 53 12.61 2.46 8.21
CA ALA A 53 11.85 3.64 7.80
C ALA A 53 11.58 4.60 8.97
N CYS A 54 10.32 4.93 9.25
CA CYS A 54 9.91 5.75 10.40
C CYS A 54 9.57 4.91 11.64
N ASP A 55 9.71 3.58 11.55
CA ASP A 55 9.37 2.62 12.61
C ASP A 55 7.87 2.70 13.03
N HIS A 56 7.01 3.13 12.09
CA HIS A 56 5.56 3.30 12.34
C HIS A 56 4.88 1.98 12.73
N TYR A 57 5.40 0.82 12.31
CA TYR A 57 4.85 -0.47 12.73
C TYR A 57 4.81 -0.62 14.26
N HIS A 58 5.78 -0.04 14.96
CA HIS A 58 5.85 -0.02 16.42
C HIS A 58 5.29 1.28 17.02
N ARG A 59 5.46 2.41 16.31
CA ARG A 59 5.21 3.77 16.81
C ARG A 59 3.90 4.39 16.37
N TRP A 60 3.03 3.59 15.74
CA TRP A 60 1.74 4.10 15.30
C TRP A 60 0.88 4.73 16.41
N PRO A 61 0.92 4.31 17.70
CA PRO A 61 0.15 4.98 18.74
C PRO A 61 0.58 6.44 18.91
N GLU A 62 1.89 6.71 18.87
CA GLU A 62 2.44 8.06 18.93
C GLU A 62 2.07 8.88 17.70
N ASP A 63 2.15 8.29 16.50
CA ASP A 63 1.80 8.99 15.26
C ASP A 63 0.31 9.35 15.19
N VAL A 64 -0.58 8.48 15.72
CA VAL A 64 -2.02 8.78 15.82
C VAL A 64 -2.27 9.94 16.78
N GLU A 65 -1.56 10.00 17.91
CA GLU A 65 -1.67 11.12 18.84
C GLU A 65 -1.17 12.42 18.21
N LEU A 66 -0.07 12.40 17.47
CA LEU A 66 0.41 13.57 16.72
C LEU A 66 -0.61 14.07 15.68
N MET A 67 -1.26 13.16 14.96
CA MET A 67 -2.32 13.51 14.02
C MET A 67 -3.53 14.15 14.73
N ARG A 68 -3.88 13.64 15.91
CA ARG A 68 -4.95 14.21 16.75
C ARG A 68 -4.59 15.62 17.23
N GLU A 69 -3.38 15.83 17.72
CA GLU A 69 -2.88 17.15 18.14
C GLU A 69 -2.84 18.16 16.98
N LEU A 70 -2.46 17.70 15.78
CA LEU A 70 -2.48 18.52 14.57
C LEU A 70 -3.91 18.91 14.15
N GLY A 71 -4.92 18.15 14.58
CA GLY A 71 -6.33 18.42 14.31
C GLY A 71 -6.76 18.07 12.88
N ILE A 72 -6.13 17.08 12.25
CA ILE A 72 -6.57 16.60 10.93
C ILE A 72 -7.85 15.77 11.06
N GLY A 73 -8.71 15.84 10.04
CA GLY A 73 -9.95 15.06 9.98
C GLY A 73 -9.81 13.72 9.26
N ALA A 74 -8.76 13.52 8.45
CA ALA A 74 -8.55 12.28 7.71
C ALA A 74 -7.08 11.83 7.68
N TYR A 75 -6.88 10.53 7.73
CA TYR A 75 -5.59 9.89 7.52
C TYR A 75 -5.67 8.90 6.36
N ARG A 76 -4.99 9.24 5.27
CA ARG A 76 -4.81 8.33 4.14
C ARG A 76 -3.58 7.46 4.35
N LEU A 77 -3.77 6.16 4.49
CA LEU A 77 -2.72 5.17 4.64
C LEU A 77 -2.83 4.10 3.56
N SER A 78 -1.75 3.35 3.32
CA SER A 78 -1.85 2.11 2.55
C SER A 78 -1.74 0.87 3.44
N THR A 79 -2.32 -0.23 2.98
CA THR A 79 -2.10 -1.55 3.57
C THR A 79 -1.00 -2.26 2.78
N ALA A 80 -0.10 -2.95 3.47
CA ALA A 80 0.96 -3.73 2.84
C ALA A 80 0.44 -5.11 2.46
N TRP A 81 0.28 -5.34 1.16
CA TRP A 81 -0.12 -6.64 0.63
C TRP A 81 0.75 -7.80 1.18
N PRO A 82 2.09 -7.73 1.19
CA PRO A 82 2.91 -8.83 1.69
C PRO A 82 2.84 -9.01 3.21
N ARG A 83 2.25 -8.06 3.95
CA ARG A 83 1.97 -8.23 5.38
C ARG A 83 0.71 -9.07 5.58
N ILE A 84 -0.30 -8.90 4.73
CA ILE A 84 -1.60 -9.59 4.81
C ILE A 84 -1.56 -10.96 4.10
N LEU A 85 -0.92 -11.03 2.92
CA LEU A 85 -0.67 -12.25 2.15
C LEU A 85 0.82 -12.30 1.80
N PRO A 86 1.66 -12.98 2.60
CA PRO A 86 3.13 -13.00 2.42
C PRO A 86 3.60 -13.48 1.04
N GLU A 87 2.92 -14.49 0.50
CA GLU A 87 3.17 -15.03 -0.85
C GLU A 87 2.32 -14.33 -1.93
N GLY A 88 1.63 -13.25 -1.56
CA GLY A 88 0.65 -12.50 -2.35
C GLY A 88 -0.67 -13.22 -2.64
N ARG A 89 -0.74 -14.50 -2.33
CA ARG A 89 -1.94 -15.35 -2.42
C ARG A 89 -1.86 -16.46 -1.38
N GLY A 90 -2.97 -17.16 -1.17
CA GLY A 90 -3.01 -18.33 -0.28
C GLY A 90 -3.30 -17.94 1.17
N PRO A 91 -2.65 -18.57 2.16
CA PRO A 91 -2.97 -18.35 3.57
C PRO A 91 -2.78 -16.89 4.00
N VAL A 92 -3.77 -16.38 4.73
CA VAL A 92 -3.74 -15.05 5.33
C VAL A 92 -2.79 -15.05 6.52
N ASN A 93 -1.95 -14.03 6.63
CA ASN A 93 -1.19 -13.75 7.82
C ASN A 93 -2.05 -12.94 8.82
N GLY A 94 -2.58 -13.63 9.84
CA GLY A 94 -3.47 -13.04 10.84
C GLY A 94 -2.88 -11.83 11.55
N LYS A 95 -1.59 -11.90 11.94
CA LYS A 95 -0.90 -10.79 12.61
C LYS A 95 -0.81 -9.53 11.74
N GLY A 96 -0.62 -9.72 10.44
CA GLY A 96 -0.60 -8.62 9.48
C GLY A 96 -1.93 -7.89 9.37
N LEU A 97 -3.04 -8.62 9.35
CA LEU A 97 -4.38 -8.01 9.41
C LEU A 97 -4.67 -7.37 10.77
N GLU A 98 -4.23 -7.98 11.87
CA GLU A 98 -4.41 -7.45 13.22
C GLU A 98 -3.67 -6.12 13.45
N PHE A 99 -2.54 -5.89 12.77
CA PHE A 99 -1.89 -4.59 12.77
C PHE A 99 -2.81 -3.50 12.21
N TYR A 100 -3.33 -3.67 11.00
CA TYR A 100 -4.22 -2.68 10.38
C TYR A 100 -5.56 -2.56 11.10
N ASP A 101 -6.07 -3.64 11.66
CA ASP A 101 -7.30 -3.63 12.47
C ASP A 101 -7.17 -2.70 13.68
N ARG A 102 -6.08 -2.84 14.45
CA ARG A 102 -5.81 -1.99 15.61
C ARG A 102 -5.50 -0.55 15.23
N LEU A 103 -4.76 -0.35 14.13
CA LEU A 103 -4.45 0.98 13.62
C LEU A 103 -5.73 1.73 13.22
N VAL A 104 -6.64 1.06 12.50
CA VAL A 104 -7.95 1.63 12.12
C VAL A 104 -8.77 1.99 13.36
N ASP A 105 -8.83 1.11 14.36
CA ASP A 105 -9.53 1.40 15.62
C ASP A 105 -8.98 2.63 16.32
N ALA A 106 -7.65 2.77 16.38
CA ALA A 106 -7.04 3.92 17.03
C ALA A 106 -7.22 5.23 16.27
N VAL A 107 -7.10 5.21 14.93
CA VAL A 107 -7.36 6.36 14.07
C VAL A 107 -8.79 6.85 14.27
N MET A 108 -9.77 5.94 14.27
CA MET A 108 -11.16 6.29 14.54
C MET A 108 -11.39 6.74 15.99
N GLY A 109 -10.73 6.11 16.96
CA GLY A 109 -10.78 6.50 18.38
C GLY A 109 -10.24 7.92 18.62
N ALA A 110 -9.32 8.40 17.77
CA ALA A 110 -8.82 9.76 17.75
C ALA A 110 -9.76 10.76 17.03
N GLY A 111 -10.90 10.31 16.49
CA GLY A 111 -11.83 11.14 15.73
C GLY A 111 -11.37 11.45 14.30
N ILE A 112 -10.48 10.63 13.74
CA ILE A 112 -9.91 10.81 12.40
C ILE A 112 -10.49 9.75 11.45
N GLU A 113 -10.85 10.14 10.23
CA GLU A 113 -11.34 9.20 9.22
C GLU A 113 -10.19 8.41 8.56
N PRO A 114 -10.18 7.07 8.62
CA PRO A 114 -9.21 6.27 7.88
C PRO A 114 -9.60 6.17 6.39
N TRP A 115 -8.65 6.50 5.51
CA TRP A 115 -8.78 6.39 4.06
C TRP A 115 -7.75 5.38 3.54
N ILE A 116 -8.17 4.16 3.19
CA ILE A 116 -7.24 3.08 2.86
C ILE A 116 -6.94 3.02 1.36
N CYS A 117 -5.66 3.03 1.03
CA CYS A 117 -5.13 2.62 -0.27
C CYS A 117 -4.70 1.15 -0.23
N LEU A 118 -5.30 0.30 -1.06
CA LEU A 118 -5.02 -1.14 -1.07
C LEU A 118 -3.64 -1.46 -1.65
N TYR A 119 -3.25 -0.79 -2.74
CA TYR A 119 -1.95 -0.97 -3.37
C TYR A 119 -1.17 0.32 -3.46
N HIS A 120 -0.05 0.38 -2.74
CA HIS A 120 0.94 1.45 -2.82
C HIS A 120 2.34 0.88 -3.10
N TRP A 121 2.41 0.15 -4.21
CA TRP A 121 3.64 -0.26 -4.91
C TRP A 121 4.42 -1.42 -4.29
N ASP A 122 4.01 -1.95 -3.15
CA ASP A 122 4.67 -3.02 -2.43
C ASP A 122 4.15 -4.42 -2.82
N LEU A 123 4.09 -4.70 -4.12
CA LEU A 123 3.73 -6.03 -4.63
C LEU A 123 4.58 -7.12 -3.93
N PRO A 124 4.00 -8.21 -3.40
CA PRO A 124 4.76 -9.31 -2.85
C PRO A 124 5.74 -9.85 -3.89
N GLN A 125 7.02 -10.01 -3.53
CA GLN A 125 8.07 -10.47 -4.44
C GLN A 125 7.72 -11.84 -5.05
N ALA A 126 7.05 -12.71 -4.29
CA ALA A 126 6.55 -14.00 -4.77
C ALA A 126 5.58 -13.90 -5.97
N LEU A 127 4.91 -12.76 -6.17
CA LEU A 127 4.10 -12.48 -7.35
C LEU A 127 4.93 -11.90 -8.50
N GLU A 128 5.93 -11.07 -8.20
CA GLU A 128 6.89 -10.59 -9.21
C GLU A 128 7.69 -11.74 -9.82
N ASP A 129 8.10 -12.73 -9.01
CA ASP A 129 8.76 -13.95 -9.46
C ASP A 129 7.87 -14.77 -10.43
N ARG A 130 6.56 -14.49 -10.48
CA ARG A 130 5.58 -15.06 -11.41
C ARG A 130 5.24 -14.13 -12.56
N GLY A 131 6.03 -13.08 -12.78
CA GLY A 131 5.84 -12.07 -13.83
C GLY A 131 5.15 -10.78 -13.38
N GLY A 132 4.79 -10.66 -12.10
CA GLY A 132 4.30 -9.43 -11.50
C GLY A 132 3.14 -8.79 -12.26
N TRP A 133 3.14 -7.47 -12.38
CA TRP A 133 2.10 -6.78 -13.12
C TRP A 133 2.09 -7.08 -14.62
N GLN A 134 3.07 -7.79 -15.19
CA GLN A 134 2.94 -8.30 -16.56
C GLN A 134 2.14 -9.60 -16.65
N ASN A 135 1.96 -10.30 -15.52
CA ASN A 135 1.13 -11.49 -15.41
C ASN A 135 -0.32 -11.11 -15.10
N ARG A 136 -1.23 -11.50 -16.01
CA ARG A 136 -2.67 -11.20 -15.90
C ARG A 136 -3.30 -11.77 -14.62
N ASP A 137 -2.82 -12.90 -14.11
CA ASP A 137 -3.38 -13.56 -12.92
C ASP A 137 -3.22 -12.71 -11.64
N VAL A 138 -2.25 -11.80 -11.62
CA VAL A 138 -2.06 -10.85 -10.50
C VAL A 138 -3.30 -9.98 -10.30
N ALA A 139 -4.06 -9.70 -11.36
CA ALA A 139 -5.29 -8.93 -11.24
C ALA A 139 -6.35 -9.65 -10.39
N SER A 140 -6.50 -10.97 -10.54
CA SER A 140 -7.39 -11.76 -9.69
C SER A 140 -6.86 -11.91 -8.28
N TRP A 141 -5.55 -12.10 -8.10
CA TRP A 141 -4.97 -12.20 -6.74
C TRP A 141 -5.08 -10.88 -5.99
N PHE A 142 -4.98 -9.74 -6.69
CA PHE A 142 -5.27 -8.43 -6.11
C PHE A 142 -6.74 -8.32 -5.69
N ALA A 143 -7.68 -8.84 -6.48
CA ALA A 143 -9.10 -8.83 -6.12
C ALA A 143 -9.38 -9.68 -4.86
N ASP A 144 -8.75 -10.85 -4.74
CA ASP A 144 -8.82 -11.69 -3.54
C ASP A 144 -8.28 -10.94 -2.31
N TYR A 145 -7.13 -10.28 -2.46
CA TYR A 145 -6.54 -9.42 -1.43
C TYR A 145 -7.44 -8.26 -1.03
N ALA A 146 -8.02 -7.55 -2.01
CA ALA A 146 -8.95 -6.45 -1.79
C ALA A 146 -10.18 -6.92 -1.01
N HIS A 147 -10.77 -8.04 -1.41
CA HIS A 147 -11.92 -8.64 -0.73
C HIS A 147 -11.59 -8.99 0.73
N LEU A 148 -10.45 -9.63 0.99
CA LEU A 148 -10.02 -10.01 2.34
C LEU A 148 -9.85 -8.78 3.24
N THR A 149 -9.19 -7.74 2.73
CA THR A 149 -8.93 -6.50 3.48
C THR A 149 -10.22 -5.74 3.77
N VAL A 150 -11.11 -5.58 2.76
CA VAL A 150 -12.41 -4.92 2.95
C VAL A 150 -13.32 -5.73 3.86
N ARG A 151 -13.33 -7.06 3.78
CA ARG A 151 -14.10 -7.89 4.69
C ARG A 151 -13.69 -7.69 6.15
N ARG A 152 -12.41 -7.40 6.42
CA ARG A 152 -11.90 -7.20 7.78
C ARG A 152 -12.14 -5.80 8.33
N LEU A 153 -12.08 -4.77 7.49
CA LEU A 153 -12.03 -3.36 7.90
C LEU A 153 -13.23 -2.52 7.40
N GLY A 154 -14.01 -3.03 6.46
CA GLY A 154 -15.08 -2.28 5.76
C GLY A 154 -16.31 -1.97 6.60
N ASP A 155 -16.46 -2.63 7.76
CA ASP A 155 -17.44 -2.26 8.77
C ASP A 155 -17.20 -0.83 9.28
N ARG A 156 -15.94 -0.41 9.35
CA ARG A 156 -15.46 0.89 9.84
C ARG A 156 -15.00 1.83 8.72
N VAL A 157 -14.16 1.35 7.82
CA VAL A 157 -13.53 2.16 6.75
C VAL A 157 -14.50 2.38 5.59
N LYS A 158 -14.74 3.64 5.23
CA LYS A 158 -15.68 4.03 4.15
C LYS A 158 -14.99 4.56 2.89
N HIS A 159 -13.73 4.99 3.01
CA HIS A 159 -12.98 5.58 1.91
C HIS A 159 -11.87 4.63 1.47
N TRP A 160 -11.96 4.18 0.22
CA TRP A 160 -11.07 3.18 -0.34
C TRP A 160 -10.50 3.66 -1.67
N ALA A 161 -9.20 3.49 -1.85
CA ALA A 161 -8.50 3.62 -3.13
C ALA A 161 -7.88 2.26 -3.47
N THR A 162 -8.19 1.72 -4.66
CA THR A 162 -7.56 0.46 -5.10
C THR A 162 -6.07 0.63 -5.34
N PHE A 163 -5.67 1.69 -6.05
CA PHE A 163 -4.28 1.93 -6.45
C PHE A 163 -3.83 3.36 -6.16
N ASN A 164 -2.59 3.51 -5.70
CA ASN A 164 -1.85 4.77 -5.77
C ASN A 164 -1.08 4.83 -7.10
N GLU A 165 -1.26 5.93 -7.85
CA GLU A 165 -0.45 6.29 -9.03
C GLU A 165 -0.06 5.07 -9.91
N PRO A 166 -1.03 4.33 -10.48
CA PRO A 166 -0.73 3.16 -11.30
C PRO A 166 0.14 3.50 -12.52
N ASN A 167 0.07 4.75 -13.02
CA ASN A 167 0.96 5.26 -14.04
C ASN A 167 2.43 5.28 -13.58
N ALA A 168 2.73 5.77 -12.37
CA ALA A 168 4.08 5.82 -11.85
C ALA A 168 4.60 4.40 -11.58
N ALA A 169 3.79 3.55 -10.92
CA ALA A 169 4.14 2.15 -10.67
C ALA A 169 4.50 1.40 -11.96
N CYS A 170 3.73 1.60 -13.04
CA CYS A 170 3.99 0.92 -14.31
C CYS A 170 5.13 1.55 -15.11
N VAL A 171 5.15 2.88 -15.28
CA VAL A 171 6.12 3.54 -16.15
C VAL A 171 7.50 3.53 -15.50
N LYS A 172 7.61 3.88 -14.21
CA LYS A 172 8.88 3.88 -13.49
C LYS A 172 9.35 2.45 -13.16
N GLY A 173 8.42 1.55 -12.81
CA GLY A 173 8.75 0.18 -12.41
C GLY A 173 9.02 -0.79 -13.56
N TYR A 174 8.25 -0.68 -14.65
CA TYR A 174 8.28 -1.62 -15.79
C TYR A 174 8.69 -0.98 -17.12
N GLY A 175 8.90 0.34 -17.17
CA GLY A 175 9.29 1.07 -18.38
C GLY A 175 10.71 1.63 -18.32
N GLU A 176 10.97 2.44 -17.32
CA GLU A 176 12.23 3.18 -17.14
C GLU A 176 13.20 2.45 -16.19
N GLY A 177 12.67 1.59 -15.32
CA GLY A 177 13.43 0.82 -14.34
C GLY A 177 14.02 1.68 -13.21
N GLU A 178 13.42 2.84 -12.94
CA GLU A 178 13.81 3.75 -11.85
C GLU A 178 13.18 3.36 -10.51
N HIS A 179 12.02 2.70 -10.54
CA HIS A 179 11.36 2.14 -9.35
C HIS A 179 11.36 0.62 -9.40
N ALA A 180 11.05 -0.03 -8.28
CA ALA A 180 10.80 -1.46 -8.25
C ALA A 180 9.71 -1.88 -9.27
N PRO A 181 9.86 -3.01 -9.99
CA PRO A 181 10.93 -4.01 -9.90
C PRO A 181 12.19 -3.71 -10.74
N GLY A 182 12.34 -2.50 -11.32
CA GLY A 182 13.52 -2.11 -12.08
C GLY A 182 13.55 -2.60 -13.53
N ILE A 183 12.39 -3.00 -14.07
CA ILE A 183 12.28 -3.53 -15.43
C ILE A 183 12.25 -2.38 -16.44
N ARG A 184 12.99 -2.55 -17.54
CA ARG A 184 13.06 -1.57 -18.65
C ARG A 184 12.38 -2.10 -19.90
N GLY A 185 11.43 -1.33 -20.44
CA GLY A 185 10.84 -1.63 -21.73
C GLY A 185 9.42 -1.09 -21.92
N ARG A 186 9.18 -0.45 -23.06
CA ARG A 186 7.85 0.12 -23.40
C ARG A 186 6.72 -0.92 -23.38
N ILE A 187 6.94 -2.09 -23.99
CA ILE A 187 5.92 -3.15 -24.03
C ILE A 187 5.65 -3.72 -22.64
N SER A 188 6.70 -3.80 -21.81
CA SER A 188 6.60 -4.21 -20.41
C SER A 188 5.70 -3.26 -19.61
N ALA A 189 5.95 -1.94 -19.70
CA ALA A 189 5.10 -0.92 -19.08
C ALA A 189 3.64 -0.99 -19.56
N LEU A 190 3.41 -1.15 -20.88
CA LEU A 190 2.04 -1.24 -21.41
C LEU A 190 1.28 -2.48 -20.91
N ARG A 191 1.97 -3.62 -20.75
CA ARG A 191 1.37 -4.81 -20.14
C ARG A 191 1.02 -4.57 -18.68
N ALA A 192 1.94 -4.00 -17.90
CA ALA A 192 1.70 -3.64 -16.50
C ALA A 192 0.51 -2.69 -16.34
N ILE A 193 0.42 -1.64 -17.17
CA ILE A 193 -0.71 -0.69 -17.18
C ILE A 193 -2.03 -1.43 -17.40
N HIS A 194 -2.08 -2.33 -18.38
CA HIS A 194 -3.29 -3.08 -18.69
C HIS A 194 -3.73 -3.98 -17.52
N VAL A 195 -2.79 -4.71 -16.90
CA VAL A 195 -3.12 -5.59 -15.78
C VAL A 195 -3.52 -4.81 -14.54
N MET A 196 -2.88 -3.68 -14.22
CA MET A 196 -3.30 -2.83 -13.09
C MET A 196 -4.69 -2.22 -13.34
N ASN A 197 -5.02 -1.82 -14.57
CA ASN A 197 -6.38 -1.37 -14.91
C ASN A 197 -7.42 -2.50 -14.78
N LEU A 198 -7.07 -3.71 -15.18
CA LEU A 198 -7.93 -4.87 -14.95
C LEU A 198 -8.12 -5.16 -13.46
N ALA A 199 -7.03 -5.13 -12.69
CA ALA A 199 -7.02 -5.34 -11.25
C ALA A 199 -7.86 -4.28 -10.52
N HIS A 200 -7.86 -3.04 -11.00
CA HIS A 200 -8.75 -1.98 -10.51
C HIS A 200 -10.22 -2.39 -10.64
N GLY A 201 -10.64 -2.79 -11.84
CA GLY A 201 -12.03 -3.22 -12.08
C GLY A 201 -12.42 -4.43 -11.22
N LEU A 202 -11.60 -5.47 -11.21
CA LEU A 202 -11.85 -6.68 -10.42
C LEU A 202 -11.85 -6.39 -8.91
N GLY A 203 -10.95 -5.53 -8.44
CA GLY A 203 -10.90 -5.10 -7.05
C GLY A 203 -12.17 -4.36 -6.65
N VAL A 204 -12.64 -3.41 -7.47
CA VAL A 204 -13.92 -2.71 -7.21
C VAL A 204 -15.09 -3.69 -7.13
N ASP A 205 -15.15 -4.66 -8.04
CA ASP A 205 -16.22 -5.67 -8.02
C ASP A 205 -16.14 -6.57 -6.78
N ALA A 206 -14.94 -6.94 -6.32
CA ALA A 206 -14.73 -7.78 -5.15
C ALA A 206 -15.01 -7.06 -3.80
N MET A 207 -15.02 -5.73 -3.82
CA MET A 207 -15.31 -4.88 -2.66
C MET A 207 -16.81 -4.55 -2.48
N ARG A 208 -17.65 -4.85 -3.48
CA ARG A 208 -19.11 -4.65 -3.43
C ARG A 208 -19.81 -5.78 -2.69
#